data_AF-A0A8T4ACX2-F1
#
_entry.id   AF-A0A8T4ACX2-F1
#
_cell.length_a   1.000
_cell.length_b   1.000
_cell.length_c   1.000
_cell.angle_alpha   90.00
_cell.angle_beta   90.00
_cell.angle_gamma   90.00
#
_symmetry.space_group_name_H-M   'P 1'
#
loop_
_entity.id
_entity.type
_entity.pdbx_description
1 polymer ?
#
loop_
_entity_poly.entity_id
_entity_poly.type
_entity_poly.pdbx_seq_one_letter_code
_entity_poly.pdbx_strand_id
1 'polypeptide(L)'
;MQSYRKVEIIVGIFVLVGVLSMSWMAIKLGQIGGMGSSGYTLSATFDDAGGLRVGADVMMAGVSIGRLSSVALNDDSEAVIHMEIQNDVHLSTDAIAAVRTKGIIGERYVRMSQGADDAMLASGDEIEETESAINIEDLISKYIFQGKE
;
A
#
# COMPACT_ATOMS: atom_id res chain seq x y z
N MET A 1 -46.26 -33.96 17.11
CA MET A 1 -45.50 -32.90 17.82
C MET A 1 -43.99 -33.11 17.83
N GLN A 2 -43.45 -34.33 18.02
CA GLN A 2 -41.98 -34.55 18.11
C GLN A 2 -41.17 -34.25 16.83
N SER A 3 -41.76 -34.40 15.62
CA SER A 3 -41.03 -34.13 14.36
C SER A 3 -40.72 -32.65 14.14
N TYR A 4 -41.60 -31.74 14.53
CA TYR A 4 -41.43 -30.30 14.30
C TYR A 4 -40.22 -29.75 15.08
N ARG A 5 -40.04 -30.20 16.32
CA ARG A 5 -38.91 -29.82 17.17
C ARG A 5 -37.54 -30.22 16.59
N LYS A 6 -37.46 -31.36 15.89
CA LYS A 6 -36.22 -31.80 15.23
C LYS A 6 -35.89 -30.91 14.03
N VAL A 7 -36.89 -30.55 13.23
CA VAL A 7 -36.73 -29.66 12.08
C VAL A 7 -36.32 -28.26 12.55
N GLU A 8 -36.96 -27.72 13.58
CA GLU A 8 -36.61 -26.42 14.17
C GLU A 8 -35.15 -26.36 14.65
N ILE A 9 -34.66 -27.41 15.32
CA ILE A 9 -33.26 -27.49 15.78
C ILE A 9 -32.29 -27.55 14.58
N ILE A 10 -32.61 -28.35 13.55
CA ILE A 10 -31.76 -28.47 12.36
C ILE A 10 -31.68 -27.14 11.60
N VAL A 11 -32.81 -26.45 11.43
CA VAL A 11 -32.85 -25.14 10.79
C VAL A 11 -32.08 -24.12 11.62
N GLY A 12 -32.23 -24.11 12.95
CA GLY A 12 -31.46 -23.25 13.83
C GLY A 12 -29.94 -23.46 13.72
N ILE A 13 -29.49 -24.71 13.70
CA ILE A 13 -28.07 -25.05 13.50
C ILE A 13 -27.59 -24.60 12.12
N PHE A 14 -28.38 -24.83 11.06
CA PHE A 14 -28.04 -24.41 9.71
C PHE A 14 -27.86 -22.89 9.60
N VAL A 15 -28.78 -22.11 10.17
CA VAL A 15 -28.68 -20.65 10.20
C VAL A 15 -27.46 -20.21 11.01
N LEU A 16 -27.20 -20.83 12.16
CA LEU A 16 -26.08 -20.48 13.03
C LEU A 16 -24.73 -20.74 12.33
N VAL A 17 -24.58 -21.87 11.65
CA VAL A 17 -23.40 -22.18 10.82
C VAL A 17 -23.28 -21.19 9.66
N GLY A 18 -24.39 -20.82 9.03
CA GLY A 18 -24.41 -19.80 7.97
C GLY A 18 -23.90 -18.44 8.45
N VAL A 19 -24.41 -17.96 9.59
CA VAL A 19 -23.99 -16.70 10.21
C VAL A 19 -22.50 -16.75 10.57
N LEU A 20 -22.04 -17.82 11.22
CA LEU A 20 -20.62 -17.97 11.58
C LEU A 20 -19.72 -17.99 10.33
N SER A 21 -20.13 -18.65 9.26
CA SER A 21 -19.37 -18.71 8.01
C SER A 21 -19.31 -17.35 7.32
N MET A 22 -20.42 -16.60 7.29
CA MET A 22 -20.46 -15.23 6.76
C MET A 22 -19.60 -14.28 7.59
N SER A 23 -19.67 -14.35 8.93
CA SER A 23 -18.83 -13.56 9.83
C SER A 23 -17.35 -13.87 9.61
N TRP A 24 -16.99 -15.15 9.49
CA TRP A 24 -15.61 -15.56 9.21
C TRP A 24 -15.12 -15.00 7.86
N MET A 25 -15.94 -15.10 6.82
CA MET A 25 -15.59 -14.59 5.50
C MET A 25 -15.48 -13.07 5.49
N ALA A 26 -16.35 -12.35 6.20
CA ALA A 26 -16.29 -10.90 6.34
C ALA A 26 -14.98 -10.44 7.01
N ILE A 27 -14.53 -11.16 8.05
CA ILE A 27 -13.24 -10.89 8.72
C ILE A 27 -12.06 -11.20 7.79
N LYS A 28 -12.13 -12.28 6.99
CA LYS A 28 -11.04 -12.64 6.07
C LYS A 28 -10.94 -11.73 4.84
N LEU A 29 -12.08 -11.25 4.34
CA LEU A 29 -12.18 -10.45 3.13
C LEU A 29 -12.02 -8.96 3.42
N GLY A 30 -12.48 -8.52 4.59
CA GLY A 30 -12.04 -7.27 5.19
C GLY A 30 -10.57 -7.42 5.51
N GLN A 31 -9.70 -7.08 4.57
CA GLN A 31 -8.28 -6.88 4.79
C GLN A 31 -8.09 -5.79 5.84
N ILE A 32 -8.38 -6.09 7.11
CA ILE A 32 -7.90 -5.33 8.25
C ILE A 32 -6.41 -5.67 8.30
N GLY A 33 -5.66 -5.07 7.37
CA GLY A 33 -4.21 -5.05 7.39
C GLY A 33 -3.81 -4.49 8.74
N GLY A 34 -3.11 -5.29 9.54
CA GLY A 34 -2.71 -4.89 10.88
C GLY A 34 -2.73 -5.99 11.93
N MET A 35 -3.22 -7.19 11.64
CA MET A 35 -3.09 -8.32 12.58
C MET A 35 -1.90 -9.20 12.23
N GLY A 36 -0.67 -8.68 12.42
CA GLY A 36 0.49 -9.54 12.67
C GLY A 36 1.75 -9.36 11.82
N SER A 37 1.82 -8.43 10.87
CA SER A 37 3.13 -8.06 10.30
C SER A 37 3.85 -7.18 11.31
N SER A 38 4.75 -7.77 12.06
CA SER A 38 5.83 -7.02 12.67
C SER A 38 6.63 -6.43 11.50
N GLY A 39 6.43 -5.14 11.24
CA GLY A 39 7.19 -4.34 10.29
C GLY A 39 7.85 -3.14 10.97
N TYR A 40 8.56 -2.34 10.21
CA TYR A 40 9.07 -1.04 10.62
C TYR A 40 8.49 0.06 9.73
N THR A 41 8.35 1.26 10.28
CA THR A 41 7.73 2.38 9.56
C THR A 41 8.81 3.24 8.93
N LEU A 42 8.62 3.65 7.68
CA LEU A 42 9.40 4.70 7.02
C LEU A 42 8.49 5.81 6.53
N SER A 43 9.02 7.03 6.41
CA SER A 43 8.35 8.14 5.74
C SER A 43 9.07 8.53 4.44
N ALA A 44 8.33 9.10 3.51
CA ALA A 44 8.87 9.70 2.30
C ALA A 44 7.98 10.87 1.88
N THR A 45 8.59 11.94 1.38
CA THR A 45 7.91 13.17 0.97
C THR A 45 7.98 13.32 -0.55
N PHE A 46 6.86 13.64 -1.19
CA PHE A 46 6.74 13.76 -2.64
C PHE A 46 6.01 15.06 -3.02
N ASP A 47 6.41 15.69 -4.12
CA ASP A 47 5.66 16.84 -4.67
C ASP A 47 4.27 16.43 -5.15
N ASP A 48 4.17 15.24 -5.78
CA ASP A 48 2.91 14.68 -6.26
C ASP A 48 2.85 13.18 -5.97
N ALA A 49 1.93 12.81 -5.06
CA ALA A 49 1.63 11.41 -4.74
C ALA A 49 0.79 10.69 -5.81
N GLY A 50 0.33 11.38 -6.85
CA GLY A 50 -0.49 10.85 -7.93
C GLY A 50 -1.78 10.20 -7.43
N GLY A 51 -2.36 10.66 -6.32
CA GLY A 51 -3.54 10.00 -5.75
C GLY A 51 -3.31 8.57 -5.24
N LEU A 52 -2.09 8.28 -4.76
CA LEU A 52 -1.85 7.15 -3.85
C LEU A 52 -2.86 7.14 -2.70
N ARG A 53 -3.19 5.95 -2.21
CA ARG A 53 -4.15 5.74 -1.14
C ARG A 53 -3.57 4.83 -0.07
N VAL A 54 -4.07 4.98 1.15
CA VAL A 54 -3.78 4.06 2.25
C VAL A 54 -4.07 2.62 1.82
N GLY A 55 -3.14 1.72 2.12
CA GLY A 55 -3.19 0.31 1.71
C GLY A 55 -2.58 0.01 0.35
N ALA A 56 -2.13 1.02 -0.43
CA ALA A 56 -1.36 0.77 -1.65
C ALA A 56 -0.07 0.01 -1.34
N ASP A 57 0.37 -0.82 -2.29
CA ASP A 57 1.56 -1.65 -2.10
C ASP A 57 2.85 -0.82 -2.15
N VAL A 58 3.82 -1.24 -1.34
CA VAL A 58 5.23 -0.88 -1.50
C VAL A 58 5.93 -2.09 -2.09
N MET A 59 6.60 -1.91 -3.22
CA MET A 59 7.21 -3.01 -3.97
C MET A 59 8.69 -2.78 -4.25
N MET A 60 9.48 -3.84 -4.14
CA MET A 60 10.87 -3.87 -4.59
C MET A 60 11.03 -5.01 -5.60
N ALA A 61 11.69 -4.74 -6.73
CA ALA A 61 11.91 -5.73 -7.79
C ALA A 61 10.64 -6.50 -8.23
N GLY A 62 9.46 -5.88 -8.12
CA GLY A 62 8.16 -6.48 -8.45
C GLY A 62 7.52 -7.34 -7.35
N VAL A 63 8.15 -7.43 -6.18
CA VAL A 63 7.65 -8.16 -5.00
C VAL A 63 7.09 -7.15 -3.98
N SER A 64 5.93 -7.43 -3.41
CA SER A 64 5.34 -6.60 -2.35
C SER A 64 6.11 -6.79 -1.04
N ILE A 65 6.72 -5.71 -0.55
CA ILE A 65 7.55 -5.66 0.65
C ILE A 65 6.88 -4.89 1.79
N GLY A 66 5.77 -4.22 1.53
CA GLY A 66 5.11 -3.37 2.51
C GLY A 66 3.83 -2.74 1.98
N ARG A 67 3.23 -1.86 2.77
CA ARG A 67 2.02 -1.11 2.41
C ARG A 67 2.03 0.30 2.98
N LEU A 68 1.33 1.20 2.31
CA LEU A 68 1.11 2.56 2.82
C LEU A 68 0.18 2.53 4.03
N SER A 69 0.64 3.11 5.13
CA SER A 69 -0.13 3.25 6.38
C SER A 69 -0.87 4.59 6.45
N SER A 70 -0.30 5.67 5.91
CA SER A 70 -0.98 6.96 5.80
C SER A 70 -0.47 7.80 4.61
N VAL A 71 -1.31 8.72 4.16
CA VAL A 71 -0.99 9.73 3.14
C VAL A 71 -1.57 11.05 3.65
N ALA A 72 -0.71 12.05 3.84
CA ALA A 72 -1.07 13.36 4.36
C ALA A 72 -0.42 14.47 3.51
N LEU A 73 -0.90 15.70 3.67
CA LEU A 73 -0.29 16.89 3.09
C LEU A 73 0.42 17.65 4.22
N ASN A 74 1.67 18.06 4.01
CA ASN A 74 2.38 18.93 4.94
C ASN A 74 2.01 20.42 4.72
N ASP A 75 2.58 21.29 5.55
CA ASP A 75 2.36 22.74 5.48
C ASP A 75 2.93 23.37 4.19
N ASP A 76 3.93 22.72 3.58
CA ASP A 76 4.57 23.13 2.33
C ASP A 76 3.84 22.62 1.08
N SER A 77 2.66 22.02 1.25
CA SER A 77 1.83 21.44 0.17
C SER A 77 2.44 20.24 -0.54
N GLU A 78 3.33 19.51 0.12
CA GLU A 78 3.91 18.25 -0.33
C GLU A 78 3.19 17.07 0.31
N ALA A 79 3.16 15.95 -0.38
CA ALA A 79 2.56 14.72 0.09
C ALA A 79 3.55 13.94 0.96
N VAL A 80 3.22 13.80 2.25
CA VAL A 80 3.97 12.97 3.21
C VAL A 80 3.31 11.61 3.31
N ILE A 81 4.07 10.56 2.98
CA ILE A 81 3.59 9.19 2.94
C ILE A 81 4.30 8.39 4.02
N HIS A 82 3.52 7.69 4.85
CA HIS A 82 4.06 6.70 5.78
C HIS A 82 3.82 5.29 5.23
N MET A 83 4.85 4.46 5.35
CA MET A 83 4.89 3.12 4.81
C MET A 83 5.30 2.14 5.91
N GLU A 84 4.62 1.01 5.97
CA GLU A 84 5.00 -0.12 6.82
C GLU A 84 5.72 -1.15 5.95
N ILE A 85 6.99 -1.42 6.26
CA ILE A 85 7.87 -2.35 5.56
C ILE A 85 8.06 -3.60 6.41
N GLN A 86 8.08 -4.78 5.77
CA GLN A 86 8.30 -6.05 6.45
C GLN A 86 9.73 -6.13 7.04
N ASN A 87 9.89 -6.73 8.23
CA ASN A 87 11.17 -6.79 8.95
C ASN A 87 12.25 -7.67 8.30
N ASP A 88 11.90 -8.52 7.34
CA ASP A 88 12.86 -9.32 6.56
C ASP A 88 13.55 -8.50 5.46
N VAL A 89 13.02 -7.31 5.15
CA VAL A 89 13.55 -6.40 4.13
C VAL A 89 14.37 -5.31 4.81
N HIS A 90 15.58 -5.06 4.29
CA HIS A 90 16.49 -4.04 4.80
C HIS A 90 16.77 -3.05 3.68
N LEU A 91 16.53 -1.77 3.93
CA LEU A 91 16.70 -0.68 2.97
C LEU A 91 17.91 0.15 3.36
N SER A 92 18.74 0.51 2.39
CA SER A 92 19.88 1.41 2.61
C SER A 92 19.39 2.84 2.79
N THR A 93 20.22 3.68 3.41
CA THR A 93 19.98 5.12 3.60
C THR A 93 19.78 5.88 2.29
N ASP A 94 20.45 5.45 1.23
CA ASP A 94 20.34 5.98 -0.13
C ASP A 94 19.31 5.23 -1.01
N ALA A 95 18.36 4.52 -0.39
CA ALA A 95 17.27 3.89 -1.11
C ALA A 95 16.37 4.95 -1.77
N ILE A 96 15.82 4.61 -2.94
CA ILE A 96 14.97 5.51 -3.71
C ILE A 96 13.52 5.04 -3.63
N ALA A 97 12.62 5.95 -3.25
CA ALA A 97 11.17 5.72 -3.27
C ALA A 97 10.54 6.42 -4.47
N ALA A 98 9.92 5.65 -5.37
CA ALA A 98 9.38 6.19 -6.61
C ALA A 98 7.89 5.87 -6.78
N VAL A 99 7.05 6.88 -7.02
CA VAL A 99 5.63 6.65 -7.32
C VAL A 99 5.49 6.13 -8.74
N ARG A 100 4.85 4.98 -8.89
CA ARG A 100 4.64 4.32 -10.19
C ARG A 100 3.22 3.81 -10.34
N THR A 101 2.82 3.55 -11.58
CA THR A 101 1.50 2.98 -11.91
C THR A 101 1.67 1.53 -12.34
N LYS A 102 0.80 0.63 -11.85
CA LYS A 102 0.78 -0.77 -12.30
C LYS A 102 0.26 -0.84 -13.74
N GLY A 103 1.18 -0.89 -14.71
CA GLY A 103 0.80 -0.80 -16.13
C GLY A 103 0.30 0.60 -16.50
N ILE A 104 -0.59 0.70 -17.49
CA ILE A 104 -1.04 2.00 -18.03
C ILE A 104 -2.19 2.62 -17.24
N ILE A 105 -3.11 1.80 -16.73
CA ILE A 105 -4.38 2.25 -16.08
C ILE A 105 -4.53 1.63 -14.69
N GLY A 106 -3.48 0.99 -14.16
CA GLY A 106 -3.57 0.37 -12.85
C GLY A 106 -3.58 1.39 -11.72
N GLU A 107 -3.69 0.84 -10.52
CA GLU A 107 -3.45 1.60 -9.29
C GLU A 107 -2.00 2.06 -9.21
N ARG A 108 -1.79 3.17 -8.49
CA ARG A 108 -0.45 3.64 -8.16
C ARG A 108 0.10 2.87 -6.95
N TYR A 109 1.40 2.70 -6.92
CA TYR A 109 2.15 2.02 -5.87
C TYR A 109 3.51 2.71 -5.69
N VAL A 110 4.16 2.47 -4.54
CA VAL A 110 5.52 2.95 -4.32
C VAL A 110 6.50 1.85 -4.71
N ARG A 111 7.40 2.15 -5.65
CA ARG A 111 8.52 1.30 -6.02
C ARG A 111 9.74 1.71 -5.21
N MET A 112 10.26 0.79 -4.42
CA MET A 112 11.53 0.92 -3.73
C MET A 112 12.67 0.39 -4.60
N SER A 113 13.78 1.12 -4.61
CA SER A 113 15.06 0.69 -5.16
C SER A 113 16.12 0.73 -4.06
N GLN A 114 16.93 -0.32 -3.98
CA GLN A 114 18.10 -0.33 -3.12
C GLN A 114 19.15 0.64 -3.68
N GLY A 115 19.80 1.40 -2.81
CA GLY A 115 21.03 2.12 -3.16
C GLY A 115 22.28 1.27 -2.90
N ALA A 116 23.42 1.93 -2.79
CA ALA A 116 24.73 1.29 -2.62
C ALA A 116 25.39 1.61 -1.27
N ASP A 117 24.72 2.33 -0.38
CA ASP A 117 25.23 2.64 0.95
C ASP A 117 25.22 1.40 1.86
N ASP A 118 26.21 1.34 2.76
CA ASP A 118 26.35 0.29 3.77
C ASP A 118 25.43 0.55 4.99
N ALA A 119 25.02 1.80 5.20
CA ALA A 119 24.10 2.19 6.24
C ALA A 119 22.65 1.80 5.88
N MET A 120 21.89 1.37 6.90
CA MET A 120 20.52 0.89 6.76
C MET A 120 19.55 1.82 7.48
N LEU A 121 18.38 2.04 6.88
CA LEU A 121 17.28 2.80 7.47
C LEU A 121 16.68 2.03 8.66
N ALA A 122 16.41 2.76 9.74
CA ALA A 122 15.72 2.30 10.92
C ALA A 122 14.24 2.68 10.92
N SER A 123 13.47 2.12 11.86
CA SER A 123 12.07 2.50 12.03
C SER A 123 11.96 3.97 12.44
N GLY A 124 11.16 4.73 11.68
CA GLY A 124 10.92 6.16 11.86
C GLY A 124 11.78 7.04 10.97
N ASP A 125 12.71 6.46 10.22
CA ASP A 125 13.56 7.23 9.31
C ASP A 125 12.79 7.68 8.06
N GLU A 126 13.28 8.76 7.48
CA GLU A 126 12.78 9.32 6.22
C GLU A 126 13.68 8.89 5.06
N ILE A 127 13.06 8.53 3.94
CA ILE A 127 13.75 8.28 2.68
C ILE A 127 13.95 9.62 1.99
N GLU A 128 15.20 10.02 1.82
CA GLU A 128 15.57 11.32 1.26
C GLU A 128 15.38 11.37 -0.27
N GLU A 129 15.67 10.27 -0.96
CA GLU A 129 15.60 10.21 -2.43
C GLU A 129 14.21 9.77 -2.89
N THR A 130 13.40 10.73 -3.37
CA THR A 130 12.04 10.46 -3.85
C THR A 130 11.84 10.86 -5.31
N GLU A 131 11.01 10.08 -6.01
CA GLU A 131 10.58 10.39 -7.37
C GLU A 131 9.05 10.49 -7.41
N SER A 132 8.56 11.71 -7.59
CA SER A 132 7.14 12.06 -7.71
C SER A 132 6.45 11.35 -8.88
N ALA A 133 5.13 11.27 -8.82
CA ALA A 133 4.33 10.63 -9.86
C ALA A 133 4.50 11.34 -11.21
N ILE A 134 4.77 10.57 -12.26
CA ILE A 134 4.79 11.10 -13.62
C ILE A 134 3.37 11.18 -14.14
N ASN A 135 2.97 12.36 -14.61
CA ASN A 135 1.73 12.54 -15.34
C ASN A 135 1.99 12.46 -16.86
N ILE A 136 1.19 11.64 -17.56
CA ILE A 136 1.24 11.50 -19.02
C ILE A 136 0.94 12.84 -19.71
N GLU A 137 0.03 13.63 -19.16
CA GLU A 137 -0.29 14.97 -19.65
C GLU A 137 0.97 15.88 -19.68
N ASP A 138 1.80 15.80 -18.64
CA ASP A 138 3.05 16.57 -18.55
C ASP A 138 4.09 16.08 -19.57
N LEU A 139 4.18 14.77 -19.78
CA LEU A 139 5.10 14.20 -20.78
C LEU A 139 4.71 14.58 -22.20
N ILE A 140 3.41 14.55 -22.53
CA ILE A 140 2.90 14.95 -23.85
C ILE A 140 3.18 16.44 -24.07
N SER A 141 2.90 17.27 -23.07
CA SER A 141 3.18 18.70 -23.11
C SER A 141 4.67 18.95 -23.37
N LYS A 142 5.55 18.32 -22.58
CA LYS A 142 7.01 18.41 -22.76
C LYS A 142 7.42 18.04 -24.18
N TYR A 143 6.90 16.95 -24.74
CA TYR A 143 7.24 16.53 -26.11
C TYR A 143 6.77 17.51 -27.19
N ILE A 144 5.54 18.03 -27.09
CA ILE A 144 4.98 19.00 -28.05
C ILE A 144 5.75 20.33 -28.03
N PHE A 145 6.15 20.79 -26.85
CA PHE A 145 6.85 22.08 -26.71
C PHE A 145 8.37 21.97 -26.92
N GLN A 146 8.98 20.82 -26.66
CA GLN A 146 10.42 20.59 -26.89
C GLN A 146 10.76 20.39 -28.39
N GLY A 147 9.78 20.01 -29.23
CA GLY A 147 9.94 19.95 -30.68
C GLY A 147 9.85 21.30 -31.41
N LYS A 148 9.83 22.43 -30.69
CA LYS A 148 9.73 23.78 -31.24
C LYS A 148 11.04 24.58 -31.26
N GLU A 149 12.18 23.95 -30.99
CA GLU A 149 13.52 24.52 -31.21
C GLU A 149 14.26 23.82 -32.36
#